data_AF-A0A9E3D6K2-F1
#
_entry.id   AF-A0A9E3D6K2-F1
#
_cell.length_a   1.000
_cell.length_b   1.000
_cell.length_c   1.000
_cell.angle_alpha   90.00
_cell.angle_beta   90.00
_cell.angle_gamma   90.00
#
_symmetry.space_group_name_H-M   'P 1'
#
loop_
_entity.id
_entity.type
_entity.pdbx_description
1 polymer ?
#
loop_
_entity_poly.entity_id
_entity_poly.type
_entity_poly.pdbx_seq_one_letter_code
_entity_poly.pdbx_strand_id
1 'polypeptide(L)'
;MSELRFDVVGAAGPKRYFEALAPEQLGHAYLFTGPSGVGKKTFARRLAQSLLCLAPKAGVVGYDGTCASCGLFRGENSRHPDFIEHEGTLKIGDPNARAGFYESEQFSARDLVHQLSMQSYSGGKRVLLLGDVAFATHEAANALLKFLEEPPRGVVMVLTTATPGRLLATIRSRAIEVRFPILSTAQVREVLGIMHYGDADAEAAAALSDGSVDRALAVLEGEEESL
;
A
#
# COMPACT_ATOMS: atom_id res chain seq x y z
N MET A 1 0.68 -17.43 -23.94
CA MET A 1 1.11 -16.81 -22.67
C MET A 1 0.12 -15.72 -22.37
N SER A 2 -0.51 -15.70 -21.19
CA SER A 2 -1.40 -14.60 -20.82
C SER A 2 -0.58 -13.32 -20.69
N GLU A 3 -1.14 -12.20 -21.15
CA GLU A 3 -0.54 -10.89 -21.00
C GLU A 3 -0.54 -10.50 -19.51
N LEU A 4 0.65 -10.22 -18.97
CA LEU A 4 0.79 -9.81 -17.58
C LEU A 4 0.30 -8.37 -17.41
N ARG A 5 -0.46 -8.13 -16.36
CA ARG A 5 -1.10 -6.85 -16.05
C ARG A 5 -0.39 -6.16 -14.89
N PHE A 6 -0.39 -4.84 -14.93
CA PHE A 6 0.02 -4.00 -13.80
C PHE A 6 -0.61 -2.62 -13.95
N ASP A 7 -1.88 -2.55 -13.57
CA ASP A 7 -2.74 -1.42 -13.84
C ASP A 7 -2.78 -0.51 -12.61
N VAL A 8 -1.98 0.55 -12.64
CA VAL A 8 -1.95 1.62 -11.63
C VAL A 8 -1.78 2.96 -12.33
N VAL A 9 -2.72 3.88 -12.09
CA VAL A 9 -2.69 5.24 -12.62
C VAL A 9 -1.72 6.09 -11.79
N GLY A 10 -1.00 7.03 -12.42
CA GLY A 10 -0.19 8.03 -11.71
C GLY A 10 1.14 7.58 -11.12
N ALA A 11 1.43 6.28 -11.12
CA ALA A 11 2.62 5.72 -10.48
C ALA A 11 3.72 5.33 -11.48
N ALA A 12 3.91 6.09 -12.56
CA ALA A 12 4.87 5.75 -13.63
C ALA A 12 6.32 5.64 -13.11
N GLY A 13 6.75 6.56 -12.24
CA GLY A 13 8.08 6.51 -11.61
C GLY A 13 8.28 5.25 -10.76
N PRO A 14 7.44 5.00 -9.73
CA PRO A 14 7.45 3.76 -8.96
C PRO A 14 7.38 2.51 -9.84
N LYS A 15 6.50 2.47 -10.84
CA LYS A 15 6.36 1.34 -11.77
C LYS A 15 7.69 1.05 -12.49
N ARG A 16 8.33 2.06 -13.08
CA ARG A 16 9.62 1.92 -13.76
C ARG A 16 10.74 1.46 -12.83
N TYR A 17 10.73 1.90 -11.57
CA TYR A 17 11.69 1.43 -10.57
C TYR A 17 11.57 -0.08 -10.37
N PHE A 18 10.36 -0.60 -10.14
CA PHE A 18 10.15 -2.03 -9.96
C PHE A 18 10.32 -2.83 -11.26
N GLU A 19 9.94 -2.31 -12.43
CA GLU A 19 10.17 -2.97 -13.72
C GLU A 19 11.66 -3.21 -14.01
N ALA A 20 12.54 -2.34 -13.51
CA ALA A 20 13.98 -2.48 -13.68
C ALA A 20 14.63 -3.50 -12.72
N LEU A 21 13.91 -3.99 -11.70
CA LEU A 21 14.46 -4.93 -10.72
C LEU A 21 14.35 -6.37 -11.21
N ALA A 22 15.48 -7.08 -11.17
CA ALA A 22 15.48 -8.52 -11.17
C ALA A 22 14.95 -9.08 -9.83
N PRO A 23 14.35 -10.29 -9.79
CA PRO A 23 13.80 -10.87 -8.56
C PRO A 23 14.77 -10.93 -7.38
N GLU A 24 16.07 -11.13 -7.64
CA GLU A 24 17.15 -11.16 -6.65
C GLU A 24 17.55 -9.77 -6.12
N GLN A 25 17.20 -8.69 -6.82
CA GLN A 25 17.44 -7.31 -6.41
C GLN A 25 16.30 -6.74 -5.56
N LEU A 26 15.20 -7.49 -5.40
CA LEU A 26 14.07 -7.07 -4.59
C LEU A 26 14.46 -7.02 -3.11
N GLY A 27 14.57 -5.81 -2.57
CA GLY A 27 14.78 -5.56 -1.14
C GLY A 27 13.64 -6.07 -0.26
N HIS A 28 13.93 -6.19 1.04
CA HIS A 28 13.00 -6.68 2.06
C HIS A 28 12.04 -5.60 2.58
N ALA A 29 12.35 -4.32 2.39
CA ALA A 29 11.54 -3.22 2.93
C ALA A 29 11.51 -2.00 2.01
N TYR A 30 10.30 -1.52 1.72
CA TYR A 30 10.03 -0.32 0.94
C TYR A 30 9.17 0.65 1.74
N LEU A 31 9.53 1.94 1.71
CA LEU A 31 8.76 3.02 2.29
C LEU A 31 8.15 3.87 1.18
N PHE A 32 6.85 3.70 0.96
CA PHE A 32 6.08 4.47 -0.01
C PHE A 32 5.66 5.80 0.62
N THR A 33 6.19 6.89 0.09
CA THR A 33 5.95 8.25 0.59
C THR A 33 5.17 9.07 -0.43
N GLY A 34 4.29 9.94 0.04
CA GLY A 34 3.50 10.84 -0.81
C GLY A 34 2.14 11.16 -0.19
N PRO A 35 1.43 12.21 -0.66
CA PRO A 35 0.16 12.65 -0.08
C PRO A 35 -0.91 11.55 0.02
N SER A 36 -1.96 11.75 0.82
CA SER A 36 -3.10 10.82 0.86
C SER A 36 -3.82 10.78 -0.49
N GLY A 37 -4.40 9.64 -0.84
CA GLY A 37 -5.17 9.48 -2.08
C GLY A 37 -4.37 9.40 -3.38
N VAL A 38 -3.03 9.35 -3.35
CA VAL A 38 -2.19 9.22 -4.56
C VAL A 38 -1.99 7.78 -5.04
N GLY A 39 -2.68 6.80 -4.44
CA GLY A 39 -2.63 5.40 -4.88
C GLY A 39 -1.48 4.54 -4.33
N LYS A 40 -0.79 4.96 -3.26
CA LYS A 40 0.30 4.18 -2.61
C LYS A 40 -0.13 2.75 -2.27
N LYS A 41 -1.30 2.61 -1.64
CA LYS A 41 -1.89 1.32 -1.24
C LYS A 41 -2.23 0.47 -2.47
N THR A 42 -2.89 1.05 -3.45
CA THR A 42 -3.26 0.38 -4.71
C THR A 42 -2.01 -0.18 -5.39
N PHE A 43 -0.94 0.60 -5.48
CA PHE A 43 0.33 0.14 -6.02
C PHE A 43 0.91 -1.02 -5.21
N ALA A 44 0.94 -0.90 -3.88
CA ALA A 44 1.44 -1.95 -2.99
C ALA A 44 0.68 -3.27 -3.15
N ARG A 45 -0.65 -3.22 -3.27
CA ARG A 45 -1.49 -4.40 -3.54
C ARG A 45 -1.19 -5.02 -4.90
N ARG A 46 -0.99 -4.21 -5.95
CA ARG A 46 -0.64 -4.72 -7.30
C ARG A 46 0.76 -5.31 -7.34
N LEU A 47 1.71 -4.73 -6.59
CA LEU A 47 3.03 -5.30 -6.39
C LEU A 47 2.93 -6.63 -5.65
N ALA A 48 2.18 -6.72 -4.55
CA ALA A 48 1.96 -7.97 -3.83
C ALA A 48 1.34 -9.05 -4.73
N GLN A 49 0.31 -8.68 -5.50
CA GLN A 49 -0.31 -9.57 -6.48
C GLN A 49 0.70 -10.04 -7.54
N SER A 50 1.62 -9.17 -7.97
CA SER A 50 2.70 -9.54 -8.89
C SER A 50 3.69 -10.52 -8.24
N LEU A 51 4.10 -10.27 -6.99
CA LEU A 51 5.06 -11.12 -6.28
C LEU A 51 4.51 -12.51 -5.92
N LEU A 52 3.20 -12.64 -5.74
CA LEU A 52 2.54 -13.88 -5.32
C LEU A 52 1.86 -14.64 -6.48
N CYS A 53 1.71 -14.00 -7.65
CA CYS A 53 1.13 -14.62 -8.83
C CYS A 53 1.98 -15.81 -9.33
N LEU A 54 1.30 -16.91 -9.64
CA LEU A 54 1.92 -18.19 -10.02
C LEU A 54 2.42 -18.25 -11.47
N ALA A 55 2.05 -17.26 -12.29
CA ALA A 55 2.47 -17.24 -13.68
C ALA A 55 3.97 -16.92 -13.80
N PRO A 56 4.70 -17.60 -14.70
CA PRO A 56 6.11 -17.30 -14.93
C PRO A 56 6.28 -15.86 -15.44
N LYS A 57 7.28 -15.17 -14.92
CA LYS A 57 7.62 -13.78 -15.29
C LYS A 57 9.11 -13.54 -15.10
N ALA A 58 9.68 -12.66 -15.91
CA ALA A 58 11.11 -12.36 -15.87
C ALA A 58 11.52 -11.39 -14.74
N GLY A 59 10.58 -10.54 -14.28
CA GLY A 59 10.84 -9.49 -13.30
C GLY A 59 9.88 -9.54 -12.11
N VAL A 60 9.78 -8.43 -11.38
CA VAL A 60 8.92 -8.34 -10.17
C VAL A 60 7.52 -7.79 -10.45
N VAL A 61 7.33 -7.13 -11.60
CA VAL A 61 6.08 -6.49 -12.01
C VAL A 61 5.30 -7.39 -12.97
N GLY A 62 4.00 -7.53 -12.73
CA GLY A 62 3.09 -8.21 -13.63
C GLY A 62 2.38 -9.39 -12.98
N TYR A 63 1.07 -9.50 -13.18
CA TYR A 63 0.26 -10.66 -12.77
C TYR A 63 -0.70 -11.08 -13.88
N ASP A 64 -1.05 -12.36 -13.95
CA ASP A 64 -1.90 -12.89 -15.01
C ASP A 64 -3.41 -12.62 -14.80
N GLY A 65 -3.82 -12.37 -13.57
CA GLY A 65 -5.22 -12.12 -13.16
C GLY A 65 -6.11 -13.35 -13.15
N THR A 66 -5.64 -14.48 -13.67
CA THR A 66 -6.42 -15.71 -13.87
C THR A 66 -6.03 -16.87 -12.95
N CYS A 67 -4.80 -16.91 -12.44
CA CYS A 67 -4.37 -18.00 -11.56
C CYS A 67 -5.07 -17.95 -10.19
N ALA A 68 -5.02 -19.08 -9.47
CA ALA A 68 -5.65 -19.23 -8.17
C ALA A 68 -5.18 -18.15 -7.16
N SER A 69 -3.89 -17.84 -7.12
CA SER A 69 -3.35 -16.77 -6.27
C SER A 69 -3.93 -15.40 -6.62
N CYS A 70 -3.95 -15.03 -7.91
CA CYS A 70 -4.56 -13.78 -8.37
C CYS A 70 -6.05 -13.67 -8.01
N GLY A 71 -6.77 -14.78 -8.00
CA GLY A 71 -8.17 -14.84 -7.57
C GLY A 71 -8.38 -14.45 -6.10
N LEU A 72 -7.39 -14.64 -5.23
CA LEU A 72 -7.46 -14.31 -3.80
C LEU A 72 -7.35 -12.80 -3.52
N PHE A 73 -6.88 -12.01 -4.49
CA PHE A 73 -6.83 -10.54 -4.42
C PHE A 73 -8.12 -9.86 -4.88
N ARG A 74 -9.15 -10.63 -5.27
CA ARG A 74 -10.45 -10.08 -5.70
C ARG A 74 -11.25 -9.60 -4.49
N GLY A 75 -11.83 -8.40 -4.61
CA GLY A 75 -12.61 -7.74 -3.56
C GLY A 75 -11.81 -6.66 -2.82
N GLU A 76 -12.48 -5.99 -1.89
CA GLU A 76 -11.89 -4.93 -1.05
C GLU A 76 -10.77 -5.48 -0.18
N ASN A 77 -11.00 -6.62 0.49
CA ASN A 77 -9.99 -7.29 1.31
C ASN A 77 -9.40 -8.51 0.58
N SER A 78 -8.08 -8.59 0.56
CA SER A 78 -7.40 -9.77 0.01
C SER A 78 -7.50 -10.95 0.97
N ARG A 79 -7.73 -12.15 0.43
CA ARG A 79 -7.78 -13.41 1.18
C ARG A 79 -6.53 -14.26 0.99
N HIS A 80 -5.47 -13.68 0.42
CA HIS A 80 -4.26 -14.42 0.11
C HIS A 80 -3.46 -14.70 1.39
N PRO A 81 -3.13 -15.96 1.74
CA PRO A 81 -2.51 -16.30 3.02
C PRO A 81 -1.11 -15.69 3.19
N ASP A 82 -0.38 -15.50 2.10
CA ASP A 82 0.93 -14.84 2.08
C ASP A 82 0.87 -13.32 1.84
N PHE A 83 -0.31 -12.70 1.90
CA PHE A 83 -0.44 -11.24 1.86
C PHE A 83 -1.22 -10.75 3.07
N ILE A 84 -0.60 -9.88 3.83
CA ILE A 84 -1.21 -9.27 5.00
C ILE A 84 -1.29 -7.78 4.74
N GLU A 85 -2.47 -7.23 4.93
CA GLU A 85 -2.75 -5.81 4.78
C GLU A 85 -3.39 -5.31 6.06
N HIS A 86 -2.77 -4.29 6.65
CA HIS A 86 -3.35 -3.61 7.81
C HIS A 86 -3.51 -2.13 7.51
N GLU A 87 -4.78 -1.73 7.48
CA GLU A 87 -5.22 -0.34 7.40
C GLU A 87 -5.59 0.16 8.77
N GLY A 88 -4.70 0.93 9.36
CA GLY A 88 -4.98 1.59 10.60
C GLY A 88 -3.78 2.37 11.08
N THR A 89 -4.06 3.50 11.71
CA THR A 89 -3.13 4.06 12.68
C THR A 89 -2.87 2.95 13.70
N LEU A 90 -1.67 2.37 13.70
CA LEU A 90 -1.18 1.49 14.76
C LEU A 90 -1.42 2.20 16.11
N LYS A 91 -2.51 1.87 16.83
CA LYS A 91 -3.05 2.73 17.89
C LYS A 91 -2.05 2.99 19.00
N ILE A 92 -1.78 4.28 19.23
CA ILE A 92 -1.22 4.88 20.44
C ILE A 92 -1.99 4.36 21.66
N GLY A 93 -1.29 3.81 22.65
CA GLY A 93 -1.87 3.51 23.96
C GLY A 93 -2.12 4.76 24.80
N ASP A 94 -3.02 5.66 24.37
CA ASP A 94 -3.46 6.82 25.14
C ASP A 94 -4.98 6.75 25.43
N PRO A 95 -5.41 6.65 26.71
CA PRO A 95 -6.83 6.64 27.11
C PRO A 95 -7.61 7.93 26.80
N ASN A 96 -6.97 9.04 26.43
CA ASN A 96 -7.61 10.37 26.36
C ASN A 96 -7.59 11.06 24.97
N ALA A 97 -7.15 10.40 23.91
CA ALA A 97 -7.18 10.98 22.57
C ALA A 97 -8.61 10.93 21.98
N ARG A 98 -9.20 12.10 21.70
CA ARG A 98 -10.50 12.22 21.02
C ARG A 98 -10.43 11.55 19.64
N ALA A 99 -11.26 10.52 19.47
CA ALA A 99 -11.36 9.70 18.29
C ALA A 99 -11.86 10.51 17.08
N GLY A 100 -11.00 10.67 16.07
CA GLY A 100 -11.44 10.80 14.70
C GLY A 100 -11.83 9.41 14.18
N PHE A 101 -12.95 9.33 13.44
CA PHE A 101 -13.56 8.10 12.97
C PHE A 101 -12.59 7.28 12.11
N TYR A 102 -12.14 6.13 12.64
CA TYR A 102 -11.76 4.96 11.85
C TYR A 102 -12.18 3.72 12.65
N GLU A 103 -13.35 3.18 12.32
CA GLU A 103 -13.84 1.89 12.82
C GLU A 103 -13.21 0.75 12.00
N SER A 104 -11.89 0.78 11.81
CA SER A 104 -11.15 -0.33 11.18
C SER A 104 -10.44 -1.15 12.25
N GLU A 105 -10.34 -2.46 12.01
CA GLU A 105 -9.76 -3.46 12.90
C GLU A 105 -8.40 -3.00 13.44
N GLN A 106 -8.30 -2.93 14.76
CA GLN A 106 -7.15 -2.37 15.47
C GLN A 106 -5.95 -3.31 15.30
N PHE A 107 -4.96 -2.94 14.48
CA PHE A 107 -3.71 -3.69 14.37
C PHE A 107 -2.75 -3.27 15.49
N SER A 108 -2.44 -4.19 16.41
CA SER A 108 -1.54 -3.93 17.52
C SER A 108 -0.09 -4.28 17.18
N ALA A 109 0.85 -3.77 17.97
CA ALA A 109 2.26 -4.20 17.91
C ALA A 109 2.42 -5.72 18.13
N ARG A 110 1.54 -6.34 18.91
CA ARG A 110 1.56 -7.79 19.15
C ARG A 110 1.13 -8.56 17.91
N ASP A 111 0.11 -8.06 17.21
CA ASP A 111 -0.33 -8.64 15.93
C ASP A 111 0.80 -8.52 14.90
N LEU A 112 1.49 -7.38 14.84
CA LEU A 112 2.67 -7.23 13.99
C LEU A 112 3.75 -8.26 14.32
N VAL A 113 4.14 -8.40 15.58
CA VAL A 113 5.16 -9.39 15.99
C VAL A 113 4.71 -10.82 15.66
N HIS A 114 3.44 -11.15 15.93
CA HIS A 114 2.88 -12.46 15.59
C HIS A 114 2.94 -12.70 14.08
N GLN A 115 2.47 -11.74 13.28
CA GLN A 115 2.53 -11.83 11.83
C GLN A 115 3.98 -12.01 11.37
N LEU A 116 4.94 -11.27 11.90
CA LEU A 116 6.35 -11.39 11.54
C LEU A 116 6.98 -12.74 11.90
N SER A 117 6.46 -13.45 12.89
CA SER A 117 6.94 -14.78 13.29
C SER A 117 6.47 -15.92 12.37
N MET A 118 5.42 -15.68 11.58
CA MET A 118 4.80 -16.71 10.74
C MET A 118 5.61 -16.95 9.46
N GLN A 119 5.73 -18.22 9.06
CA GLN A 119 6.36 -18.59 7.79
C GLN A 119 5.38 -18.43 6.61
N SER A 120 5.92 -18.36 5.39
CA SER A 120 5.08 -18.38 4.18
C SER A 120 4.35 -19.72 4.06
N TYR A 121 3.05 -19.67 3.77
CA TYR A 121 2.21 -20.84 3.56
C TYR A 121 2.59 -21.59 2.28
N SER A 122 2.94 -20.86 1.22
CA SER A 122 3.35 -21.43 -0.07
C SER A 122 4.83 -21.79 -0.16
N GLY A 123 5.62 -21.51 0.88
CA GLY A 123 7.08 -21.67 0.87
C GLY A 123 7.81 -20.65 -0.02
N GLY A 124 7.10 -19.65 -0.53
CA GLY A 124 7.59 -18.62 -1.44
C GLY A 124 7.78 -17.27 -0.78
N LYS A 125 7.32 -16.21 -1.46
CA LYS A 125 7.33 -14.85 -0.91
C LYS A 125 6.13 -14.65 0.01
N ARG A 126 6.30 -13.74 0.98
CA ARG A 126 5.21 -13.19 1.78
C ARG A 126 5.30 -11.68 1.79
N VAL A 127 4.18 -11.00 1.66
CA VAL A 127 4.13 -9.54 1.54
C VAL A 127 3.30 -8.95 2.67
N LEU A 128 3.88 -8.02 3.43
CA LEU A 128 3.20 -7.29 4.50
C LEU A 128 3.05 -5.82 4.06
N LEU A 129 1.81 -5.34 4.00
CA LEU A 129 1.47 -3.94 3.72
C LEU A 129 0.96 -3.27 5.01
N LEU A 130 1.68 -2.25 5.46
CA LEU A 130 1.33 -1.47 6.64
C LEU A 130 1.03 -0.02 6.28
N GLY A 131 -0.21 0.40 6.56
CA GLY A 131 -0.71 1.76 6.39
C GLY A 131 -0.15 2.74 7.41
N ASP A 132 0.09 3.99 6.99
CA ASP A 132 0.34 5.17 7.83
C ASP A 132 1.24 4.97 9.07
N VAL A 133 2.40 4.34 8.85
CA VAL A 133 3.33 3.97 9.92
C VAL A 133 3.97 5.13 10.69
N ALA A 134 3.77 6.38 10.23
CA ALA A 134 4.17 7.58 10.97
C ALA A 134 3.45 7.73 12.32
N PHE A 135 2.32 7.05 12.49
CA PHE A 135 1.55 7.07 13.74
C PHE A 135 1.70 5.79 14.56
N ALA A 136 2.72 4.97 14.26
CA ALA A 136 3.02 3.77 15.01
C ALA A 136 3.35 4.04 16.48
N THR A 137 2.89 3.17 17.37
CA THR A 137 3.35 3.18 18.77
C THR A 137 4.84 2.91 18.85
N HIS A 138 5.43 3.23 19.99
CA HIS A 138 6.83 2.91 20.26
C HIS A 138 7.10 1.40 20.17
N GLU A 139 6.19 0.56 20.66
CA GLU A 139 6.29 -0.90 20.57
C GLU A 139 6.24 -1.39 19.12
N ALA A 140 5.30 -0.86 18.32
CA ALA A 140 5.18 -1.21 16.91
C ALA A 140 6.42 -0.74 16.13
N ALA A 141 6.91 0.47 16.39
CA ALA A 141 8.14 0.99 15.80
C ALA A 141 9.36 0.11 16.14
N ASN A 142 9.47 -0.39 17.38
CA ASN A 142 10.54 -1.31 17.76
C ASN A 142 10.41 -2.68 17.07
N ALA A 143 9.19 -3.20 16.90
CA ALA A 143 8.96 -4.43 16.13
C ALA A 143 9.36 -4.25 14.65
N LEU A 144 9.03 -3.10 14.05
CA LEU A 144 9.47 -2.75 12.70
C LEU A 144 10.99 -2.68 12.61
N LEU A 145 11.66 -2.04 13.57
CA LEU A 145 13.12 -1.95 13.58
C LEU A 145 13.79 -3.32 13.64
N LYS A 146 13.28 -4.23 14.48
CA LYS A 146 13.78 -5.62 14.53
C LYS A 146 13.66 -6.32 13.19
N PHE A 147 12.50 -6.19 12.52
CA PHE A 147 12.33 -6.74 11.17
C PHE A 147 13.30 -6.14 10.16
N LEU A 148 13.51 -4.82 10.21
CA LEU A 148 14.37 -4.11 9.26
C LEU A 148 15.85 -4.47 9.44
N GLU A 149 16.28 -4.80 10.65
CA GLU A 149 17.63 -5.23 10.98
C GLU A 149 17.88 -6.71 10.67
N GLU A 150 16.92 -7.57 10.96
CA GLU A 150 17.00 -9.02 10.75
C GLU A 150 15.78 -9.53 9.95
N PRO A 151 15.70 -9.23 8.64
CA PRO A 151 14.53 -9.58 7.85
C PRO A 151 14.40 -11.10 7.67
N PRO A 152 13.23 -11.69 7.97
CA PRO A 152 12.95 -13.08 7.64
C PRO A 152 13.08 -13.33 6.14
N ARG A 153 13.62 -14.50 5.78
CA ARG A 153 13.79 -14.89 4.38
C ARG A 153 12.43 -14.94 3.67
N GLY A 154 12.38 -14.37 2.47
CA GLY A 154 11.19 -14.40 1.63
C GLY A 154 10.12 -13.37 1.99
N VAL A 155 10.33 -12.54 3.02
CA VAL A 155 9.35 -11.51 3.40
C VAL A 155 9.70 -10.17 2.76
N VAL A 156 8.69 -9.52 2.18
CA VAL A 156 8.75 -8.16 1.65
C VAL A 156 7.76 -7.29 2.41
N MET A 157 8.27 -6.25 3.06
CA MET A 157 7.46 -5.28 3.79
C MET A 157 7.30 -4.00 2.96
N VAL A 158 6.06 -3.55 2.82
CA VAL A 158 5.71 -2.28 2.20
C VAL A 158 5.06 -1.40 3.27
N LEU A 159 5.72 -0.32 3.61
CA LEU A 159 5.25 0.69 4.54
C LEU A 159 4.72 1.87 3.73
N THR A 160 3.61 2.47 4.15
CA THR A 160 3.11 3.70 3.53
C THR A 160 3.05 4.83 4.54
N THR A 161 3.27 6.06 4.09
CA THR A 161 3.07 7.26 4.92
C THR A 161 2.84 8.51 4.07
N ALA A 162 1.94 9.39 4.53
CA ALA A 162 1.83 10.75 4.00
C ALA A 162 2.78 11.75 4.68
N THR A 163 3.37 11.41 5.82
CA THR A 163 4.18 12.32 6.64
C THR A 163 5.54 11.72 7.00
N PRO A 164 6.43 11.49 6.02
CA PRO A 164 7.73 10.84 6.26
C PRO A 164 8.61 11.58 7.27
N GLY A 165 8.42 12.89 7.47
CA GLY A 165 9.12 13.67 8.49
C GLY A 165 8.78 13.29 9.94
N ARG A 166 7.62 12.66 10.19
CA ARG A 166 7.22 12.16 11.52
C ARG A 166 7.74 10.75 11.82
N LEU A 167 8.18 10.02 10.79
CA LEU A 167 8.69 8.67 10.94
C LEU A 167 10.12 8.69 11.51
N LEU A 168 10.42 7.75 12.41
CA LEU A 168 11.75 7.61 13.00
C LEU A 168 12.83 7.48 11.92
N ALA A 169 13.92 8.24 12.08
CA ALA A 169 15.04 8.22 11.14
C ALA A 169 15.65 6.82 10.98
N THR A 170 15.62 6.01 12.04
CA THR A 170 16.13 4.63 12.06
C THR A 170 15.33 3.67 11.18
N ILE A 171 14.02 3.90 11.02
CA ILE A 171 13.16 3.16 10.08
C ILE A 171 13.46 3.64 8.66
N ARG A 172 13.50 4.97 8.45
CA ARG A 172 13.75 5.57 7.13
C ARG A 172 15.09 5.16 6.52
N SER A 173 16.13 5.00 7.35
CA SER A 173 17.46 4.63 6.87
C SER A 173 17.59 3.17 6.44
N ARG A 174 16.63 2.31 6.81
CA ARG A 174 16.65 0.85 6.56
C ARG A 174 15.60 0.40 5.54
N ALA A 175 14.75 1.30 5.07
CA ALA A 175 13.76 1.04 4.04
C ALA A 175 14.11 1.82 2.76
N ILE A 176 13.86 1.21 1.60
CA ILE A 176 14.06 1.88 0.31
C ILE A 176 12.89 2.84 0.08
N GLU A 177 13.17 4.15 0.03
CA GLU A 177 12.14 5.16 -0.23
C GLU A 177 11.68 5.11 -1.68
N VAL A 178 10.36 4.99 -1.89
CA VAL A 178 9.72 5.10 -3.20
C VAL A 178 8.70 6.22 -3.14
N ARG A 179 8.94 7.30 -3.89
CA ARG A 179 8.11 8.51 -3.87
C ARG A 179 6.96 8.43 -4.85
N PHE A 180 5.76 8.75 -4.37
CA PHE A 180 4.53 8.87 -5.14
C PHE A 180 4.18 10.36 -5.29
N PRO A 181 4.19 10.90 -6.52
CA PRO A 181 3.80 12.28 -6.76
C PRO A 181 2.28 12.45 -6.62
N ILE A 182 1.84 13.70 -6.52
CA ILE A 182 0.43 14.08 -6.66
C ILE A 182 -0.06 13.70 -8.05
N LEU A 183 -1.31 13.25 -8.15
CA LEU A 183 -1.93 12.92 -9.42
C LEU A 183 -2.32 14.19 -10.17
N SER A 184 -2.14 14.20 -11.49
CA SER A 184 -2.77 15.23 -12.33
C SER A 184 -4.29 15.08 -12.32
N THR A 185 -5.02 16.16 -12.59
CA THR A 185 -6.49 16.13 -12.75
C THR A 185 -6.94 15.05 -13.74
N ALA A 186 -6.23 14.89 -14.87
CA ALA A 186 -6.53 13.87 -15.85
C ALA A 186 -6.38 12.44 -15.29
N GLN A 187 -5.38 12.21 -14.43
CA GLN A 187 -5.16 10.93 -13.76
C GLN A 187 -6.21 10.65 -12.68
N VAL A 188 -6.63 11.66 -11.92
CA VAL A 188 -7.73 11.50 -10.95
C VAL A 188 -9.01 11.13 -11.70
N ARG A 189 -9.33 11.84 -12.79
CA ARG A 189 -10.48 11.52 -13.64
C ARG A 189 -10.41 10.11 -14.21
N GLU A 190 -9.25 9.67 -14.69
CA GLU A 190 -9.03 8.31 -15.16
C GLU A 190 -9.32 7.27 -14.06
N VAL A 191 -8.85 7.51 -12.83
CA VAL A 191 -9.16 6.63 -11.68
C VAL A 191 -10.66 6.59 -11.39
N LEU A 192 -11.33 7.74 -11.36
CA LEU A 192 -12.79 7.80 -11.13
C LEU A 192 -13.58 7.08 -12.22
N GLY A 193 -13.15 7.18 -13.49
CA GLY A 193 -13.74 6.42 -14.60
C GLY A 193 -13.55 4.90 -14.45
N ILE A 194 -12.39 4.45 -13.95
CA ILE A 194 -12.16 3.03 -13.62
C ILE A 194 -13.07 2.58 -12.48
N MET A 195 -13.41 3.47 -11.54
CA MET A 195 -14.38 3.22 -10.47
C MET A 195 -15.85 3.35 -10.92
N HIS A 196 -16.09 3.59 -12.20
CA HIS A 196 -17.42 3.71 -12.82
C HIS A 196 -18.25 4.93 -12.39
N TYR A 197 -17.59 6.02 -11.97
CA TYR A 197 -18.27 7.33 -11.85
C TYR A 197 -18.54 7.93 -13.23
N GLY A 198 -19.62 8.70 -13.35
CA GLY A 198 -20.00 9.37 -14.60
C GLY A 198 -18.98 10.45 -15.00
N ASP A 199 -18.78 10.65 -16.30
CA ASP A 199 -17.74 11.57 -16.82
C ASP A 199 -17.87 13.00 -16.27
N ALA A 200 -19.09 13.53 -16.15
CA ALA A 200 -19.33 14.88 -15.64
C ALA A 200 -18.96 15.02 -14.15
N ASP A 201 -19.35 14.04 -13.34
CA ASP A 201 -19.05 14.00 -11.91
C ASP A 201 -17.54 13.81 -11.68
N ALA A 202 -16.92 12.91 -12.46
CA ALA A 202 -15.49 12.66 -12.41
C ALA A 202 -14.66 13.90 -12.78
N GLU A 203 -15.08 14.67 -13.79
CA GLU A 203 -14.42 15.93 -14.17
C GLU A 203 -14.52 16.97 -13.05
N ALA A 204 -15.72 17.17 -12.48
CA ALA A 204 -15.96 18.13 -11.41
C ALA A 204 -15.16 17.77 -10.14
N ALA A 205 -15.23 16.51 -9.71
CA ALA A 205 -14.52 16.03 -8.52
C ALA A 205 -12.99 16.07 -8.72
N ALA A 206 -12.49 15.69 -9.89
CA ALA A 206 -11.05 15.75 -10.17
C ALA A 206 -10.51 17.19 -10.11
N ALA A 207 -11.28 18.18 -10.57
CA ALA A 207 -10.88 19.59 -10.52
C ALA A 207 -10.76 20.14 -9.09
N LEU A 208 -11.51 19.58 -8.13
CA LEU A 208 -11.52 20.01 -6.72
C LEU A 208 -10.64 19.14 -5.80
N SER A 209 -9.98 18.13 -6.35
CA SER A 209 -9.32 17.09 -5.56
C SER A 209 -7.87 17.40 -5.14
N ASP A 210 -7.26 18.44 -5.72
CA ASP A 210 -5.82 18.72 -5.63
C ASP A 210 -4.95 17.48 -5.91
N GLY A 211 -5.41 16.59 -6.79
CA GLY A 211 -4.70 15.36 -7.17
C GLY A 211 -4.79 14.21 -6.16
N SER A 212 -5.73 14.27 -5.21
CA SER A 212 -6.03 13.21 -4.24
C SER A 212 -7.34 12.50 -4.58
N VAL A 213 -7.29 11.19 -4.84
CA VAL A 213 -8.52 10.42 -5.12
C VAL A 213 -9.46 10.43 -3.91
N ASP A 214 -8.93 10.35 -2.69
CA ASP A 214 -9.73 10.39 -1.46
C ASP A 214 -10.57 11.68 -1.38
N ARG A 215 -9.98 12.84 -1.69
CA ARG A 215 -10.71 14.12 -1.73
C ARG A 215 -11.72 14.17 -2.87
N ALA A 216 -11.39 13.61 -4.02
CA ALA A 216 -12.34 13.52 -5.14
C ALA A 216 -13.58 12.70 -4.76
N LEU A 217 -13.39 11.58 -4.05
CA LEU A 217 -14.50 10.75 -3.55
C LEU A 217 -15.33 11.51 -2.51
N ALA A 218 -14.71 12.22 -1.56
CA ALA A 218 -15.42 13.03 -0.58
C ALA A 218 -16.31 14.12 -1.24
N VAL A 219 -15.81 14.75 -2.31
CA VAL A 219 -16.61 15.71 -3.11
C VAL A 219 -17.84 15.04 -3.74
N LEU A 220 -17.70 13.81 -4.24
CA LEU A 220 -18.80 13.04 -4.84
C LEU A 220 -19.83 12.57 -3.81
N GLU A 221 -19.38 12.30 -2.59
CA GLU A 221 -20.23 11.86 -1.46
C GLU A 221 -20.92 13.04 -0.76
N GLY A 222 -20.58 14.29 -1.13
CA GLY A 222 -21.18 15.50 -0.56
C GLY A 222 -20.66 15.85 0.82
N GLU A 223 -19.50 15.33 1.21
CA GLU A 223 -18.82 15.70 2.45
C GLU A 223 -18.07 17.03 2.23
N GLU A 224 -18.72 18.16 2.52
CA GLU A 224 -18.03 19.45 2.61
C GLU A 224 -17.03 19.39 3.78
N GLU A 225 -15.72 19.56 3.48
CA GLU A 225 -14.68 19.82 4.47
C GLU A 225 -15.14 20.98 5.36
N SER A 226 -15.53 20.68 6.60
CA SER A 226 -15.69 21.71 7.62
C SER A 226 -14.29 22.26 7.94
N LEU A 227 -13.98 23.38 7.27
CA LEU A 227 -12.76 24.17 7.37
C LEU A 227 -12.37 24.52 8.82
#